data_AF-A0A815XZN1-F1
#
_entry.id   AF-A0A815XZN1-F1
#
_cell.length_a   1.000
_cell.length_b   1.000
_cell.length_c   1.000
_cell.angle_alpha   90.00
_cell.angle_beta   90.00
_cell.angle_gamma   90.00
#
_symmetry.space_group_name_H-M   'P 1'
#
loop_
_entity.id
_entity.type
_entity.pdbx_description
1 polymer ?
#
loop_
_entity_poly.entity_id
_entity_poly.type
_entity_poly.pdbx_seq_one_letter_code
_entity_poly.pdbx_strand_id
1 'polypeptide(L)'
;MELTSSSHTSLAGNLASIAFTFGEALVTLFAYLAHDWLLLKWIISGYFALILPYLYFVPESPYWLFSRKNYNQLEHCLNKIATKNGRTRDQWHPYYIKLIQDPDIAARQVKHAARTTKEKFLRHVPLLIPCGLIGFVAMLLYVKISYGLSAMNDAVSPYWNTIIGAAVEAIGYSKFVVSC
;
A
#
# COMPACT_ATOMS: atom_id res chain seq x y z
N MET A 1 5.29 -2.31 -2.07
CA MET A 1 6.65 -2.59 -1.54
C MET A 1 7.63 -3.14 -2.57
N GLU A 2 7.26 -3.35 -3.83
CA GLU A 2 8.19 -3.87 -4.85
C GLU A 2 9.20 -2.83 -5.36
N LEU A 3 8.83 -1.54 -5.29
CA LEU A 3 9.65 -0.41 -5.75
C LEU A 3 10.54 0.18 -4.65
N THR A 4 10.41 -0.30 -3.42
CA THR A 4 11.12 0.20 -2.23
C THR A 4 12.18 -0.80 -1.80
N SER A 5 13.38 -0.32 -1.44
CA SER A 5 14.43 -1.15 -0.85
C SER A 5 13.92 -1.87 0.41
N SER A 6 14.39 -3.10 0.66
CA SER A 6 13.97 -3.94 1.81
C SER A 6 14.09 -3.26 3.17
N SER A 7 14.92 -2.22 3.30
CA SER A 7 15.09 -1.45 4.54
C SER A 7 14.00 -0.40 4.79
N HIS A 8 13.29 0.04 3.75
CA HIS A 8 12.28 1.10 3.83
C HIS A 8 10.87 0.61 3.51
N THR A 9 10.69 -0.70 3.38
CA THR A 9 9.39 -1.32 3.09
C THR A 9 8.40 -1.05 4.22
N SER A 10 8.78 -1.26 5.48
CA SER A 10 7.93 -1.00 6.65
C SER A 10 7.46 0.45 6.73
N LEU A 11 8.37 1.41 6.52
CA LEU A 11 8.07 2.83 6.49
C LEU A 11 7.05 3.16 5.39
N ALA A 12 7.28 2.67 4.17
CA ALA A 12 6.35 2.89 3.06
C ALA A 12 4.95 2.30 3.33
N GLY A 13 4.89 1.15 4.01
CA GLY A 13 3.62 0.55 4.46
C GLY A 13 2.90 1.42 5.48
N ASN A 14 3.61 1.86 6.52
CA ASN A 14 3.03 2.71 7.57
C ASN A 14 2.58 4.07 7.05
N LEU A 15 3.31 4.65 6.09
CA LEU A 15 2.93 5.90 5.45
C LEU A 15 1.61 5.77 4.67
N ALA A 16 1.39 4.61 4.02
CA ALA A 16 0.13 4.33 3.37
C ALA A 16 -1.04 4.24 4.38
N SER A 17 -0.81 3.65 5.55
CA SER A 17 -1.81 3.60 6.63
C SER A 17 -2.15 5.00 7.17
N ILE A 18 -1.15 5.87 7.36
CA ILE A 18 -1.39 7.26 7.78
C ILE A 18 -2.20 8.02 6.73
N ALA A 19 -1.87 7.84 5.44
CA ALA A 19 -2.62 8.45 4.35
C ALA A 19 -4.08 7.95 4.30
N PHE A 20 -4.31 6.67 4.62
CA PHE A 20 -5.64 6.09 4.72
C PHE A 20 -6.48 6.76 5.82
N THR A 21 -5.94 6.87 7.04
CA THR A 21 -6.63 7.54 8.15
C THR A 21 -6.93 9.01 7.86
N PHE A 22 -6.02 9.70 7.17
CA PHE A 22 -6.26 11.07 6.72
C PHE A 22 -7.41 11.15 5.70
N GLY A 23 -7.47 10.19 4.78
CA GLY A 23 -8.58 10.06 3.83
C GLY A 23 -9.93 9.82 4.52
N GLU A 24 -9.96 8.99 5.55
CA GLU A 24 -11.17 8.74 6.35
C GLU A 24 -11.66 10.02 7.04
N ALA A 25 -10.77 10.74 7.72
CA ALA A 25 -11.11 12.02 8.37
C ALA A 25 -11.62 13.07 7.38
N LEU A 26 -11.01 13.15 6.18
CA LEU A 26 -11.48 14.03 5.11
C LEU A 26 -12.88 13.66 4.61
N VAL A 27 -13.15 12.38 4.40
CA VAL A 27 -14.48 11.91 3.96
C VAL A 27 -15.53 12.22 5.03
N THR A 28 -15.23 12.02 6.31
CA THR A 28 -16.13 12.38 7.40
C THR A 28 -16.41 13.88 7.45
N LEU A 29 -15.38 14.71 7.21
CA LEU A 29 -15.54 16.17 7.13
C LEU A 29 -16.47 16.57 5.97
N PHE A 30 -16.29 15.97 4.79
CA PHE A 30 -17.19 16.20 3.67
C PHE A 30 -18.62 15.70 3.95
N ALA A 31 -18.78 14.59 4.66
CA ALA A 31 -20.09 14.09 5.06
C ALA A 31 -20.78 14.98 6.10
N TYR A 32 -20.02 15.70 6.94
CA TYR A 32 -20.57 16.68 7.87
C TYR A 32 -21.06 17.94 7.14
N LEU A 33 -20.32 18.39 6.12
CA LEU A 33 -20.65 19.56 5.30
C LEU A 33 -21.78 19.27 4.30
N ALA A 34 -21.74 18.09 3.67
CA ALA A 34 -22.72 17.62 2.71
C ALA A 34 -23.79 16.79 3.42
N HIS A 35 -24.84 17.46 3.90
CA HIS A 35 -25.99 16.80 4.53
C HIS A 35 -26.69 15.80 3.58
N ASP A 36 -26.51 15.96 2.26
CA ASP A 36 -27.06 15.09 1.23
C ASP A 36 -26.10 13.96 0.82
N TRP A 37 -26.56 12.72 0.95
CA TRP A 37 -25.82 11.52 0.55
C TRP A 37 -25.46 11.48 -0.95
N LEU A 38 -26.26 12.13 -1.80
CA LEU A 38 -26.01 12.18 -3.24
C LEU A 38 -24.83 13.11 -3.55
N LEU A 39 -24.75 14.26 -2.87
CA LEU A 39 -23.64 15.21 -3.04
C LEU A 39 -22.32 14.59 -2.59
N LEU A 40 -22.33 13.85 -1.47
CA LEU A 40 -21.18 13.10 -1.00
C LEU A 40 -20.68 12.06 -2.03
N LYS A 41 -21.60 11.32 -2.68
CA LYS A 41 -21.24 10.37 -3.75
C LYS A 41 -20.56 11.07 -4.93
N TRP A 42 -21.05 12.24 -5.34
CA TRP A 42 -20.44 13.01 -6.43
C TRP A 42 -19.05 13.53 -6.05
N ILE A 43 -18.86 14.04 -4.83
CA ILE A 43 -17.53 14.46 -4.34
C ILE A 43 -16.54 13.31 -4.37
N ILE A 44 -16.93 12.14 -3.83
CA ILE A 44 -16.08 10.96 -3.80
C ILE A 44 -15.74 10.49 -5.23
N SER A 45 -16.74 10.45 -6.11
CA SER A 45 -16.52 10.09 -7.52
C SER A 45 -15.57 11.07 -8.23
N GLY A 46 -15.72 12.36 -7.98
CA GLY A 46 -14.82 13.40 -8.49
C GLY A 46 -13.39 13.25 -7.97
N TYR A 47 -13.21 12.93 -6.69
CA TYR A 47 -11.90 12.65 -6.11
C TYR A 47 -11.20 11.46 -6.78
N PHE A 48 -11.92 10.36 -6.99
CA PHE A 48 -11.36 9.20 -7.72
C PHE A 48 -11.06 9.54 -9.18
N ALA A 49 -11.93 10.30 -9.86
CA ALA A 49 -11.70 10.74 -11.23
C ALA A 49 -10.44 11.61 -11.35
N LEU A 50 -10.15 12.44 -10.35
CA LEU A 50 -8.93 13.25 -10.29
C LEU A 50 -7.66 12.41 -10.07
N ILE A 51 -7.76 11.28 -9.38
CA ILE A 51 -6.64 10.36 -9.14
C ILE A 51 -6.35 9.45 -10.34
N LEU A 52 -7.35 9.12 -11.16
CA LEU A 52 -7.15 8.29 -12.36
C LEU A 52 -6.00 8.76 -13.28
N PRO A 53 -5.85 10.05 -13.64
CA PRO A 53 -4.71 10.50 -14.44
C PRO A 53 -3.37 10.34 -13.71
N TYR A 54 -3.34 10.40 -12.37
CA TYR A 54 -2.12 10.14 -11.60
C TYR A 54 -1.61 8.71 -11.82
N LEU A 55 -2.50 7.74 -11.97
CA LEU A 55 -2.13 6.34 -12.23
C LEU A 55 -1.34 6.18 -13.55
N TYR A 56 -1.60 7.03 -14.54
CA TYR A 56 -0.85 7.03 -15.80
C TYR A 56 0.61 7.48 -15.64
N PHE A 57 0.91 8.31 -14.64
CA PHE A 57 2.29 8.77 -14.37
C PHE A 57 3.11 7.77 -13.56
N VAL A 58 2.46 6.82 -12.88
CA VAL A 58 3.13 5.80 -12.08
C VAL A 58 3.82 4.81 -13.01
N PRO A 59 5.15 4.65 -12.93
CA PRO A 59 5.85 3.67 -13.75
C PRO A 59 5.40 2.26 -13.38
N GLU A 60 5.28 1.39 -14.38
CA GLU A 60 4.98 -0.03 -14.16
C GLU A 60 6.08 -0.71 -13.32
N SER A 61 5.69 -1.78 -12.60
CA SER A 61 6.62 -2.54 -11.76
C SER A 61 7.73 -3.20 -12.62
N PRO A 62 9.02 -3.02 -12.26
CA PRO A 62 10.14 -3.58 -13.02
C PRO A 62 10.11 -5.11 -13.08
N TYR A 63 9.55 -5.78 -12.06
CA TYR A 63 9.38 -7.23 -12.05
C TYR A 63 8.36 -7.72 -13.08
N TRP A 64 7.27 -6.97 -13.26
CA TRP A 64 6.24 -7.30 -14.25
C TRP A 64 6.78 -7.16 -15.68
N LEU A 65 7.52 -6.08 -15.95
CA LEU A 65 8.19 -5.86 -17.24
C LEU A 65 9.23 -6.94 -17.54
N PHE A 66 9.99 -7.36 -16.52
CA PHE A 66 10.95 -8.47 -16.63
C PHE A 66 10.26 -9.80 -16.94
N SER A 67 9.16 -10.13 -16.26
CA SER A 67 8.39 -11.36 -16.49
C SER A 67 7.78 -11.41 -17.90
N ARG A 68 7.35 -10.27 -18.43
CA ARG A 68 6.84 -10.13 -19.81
C ARG A 68 7.92 -10.08 -20.90
N LYS A 69 9.21 -10.17 -20.54
CA LYS A 69 10.36 -10.06 -21.46
C LYS A 69 10.38 -8.74 -22.25
N ASN A 70 9.79 -7.67 -21.72
CA ASN A 70 9.79 -6.36 -22.36
C ASN A 70 11.01 -5.54 -21.89
N TYR A 71 12.18 -5.88 -22.42
CA TYR A 71 13.46 -5.32 -21.98
C TYR A 71 13.62 -3.83 -22.27
N ASN A 72 13.03 -3.33 -23.36
CA ASN A 72 13.10 -1.91 -23.74
C ASN A 72 12.42 -0.99 -22.69
N GLN A 73 11.21 -1.34 -22.26
CA GLN A 73 10.49 -0.59 -21.23
C GLN A 73 11.12 -0.77 -19.85
N LEU A 74 11.67 -1.96 -19.57
CA LEU A 74 12.38 -2.24 -18.34
C LEU A 74 13.61 -1.35 -18.18
N GLU A 75 14.44 -1.21 -19.21
CA GLU A 75 15.63 -0.34 -19.18
C GLU A 75 15.24 1.13 -18.95
N HIS A 76 14.18 1.61 -19.62
CA HIS A 76 13.69 2.97 -19.42
C HIS A 76 13.20 3.21 -17.97
N CYS A 77 12.45 2.25 -17.41
CA CYS A 77 12.00 2.31 -16.03
C CYS A 77 13.16 2.32 -15.04
N LEU A 78 14.13 1.40 -15.21
CA LEU A 78 15.34 1.34 -14.37
C LEU A 78 16.17 2.60 -14.45
N ASN A 79 16.31 3.19 -15.64
CA ASN A 79 17.03 4.44 -15.82
C ASN A 79 16.34 5.60 -15.07
N LYS A 80 15.01 5.71 -15.18
CA LYS A 80 14.22 6.74 -14.46
C LYS A 80 14.32 6.59 -12.94
N ILE A 81 14.39 5.36 -12.43
CA ILE A 81 14.60 5.08 -11.00
C ILE A 81 16.04 5.43 -10.59
N ALA A 82 17.02 5.06 -11.41
CA ALA A 82 18.44 5.32 -11.14
C ALA A 82 18.75 6.82 -11.11
N THR A 83 18.20 7.61 -12.04
CA THR A 83 18.38 9.07 -12.05
C THR A 83 17.78 9.73 -10.82
N LYS A 84 16.58 9.31 -10.39
CA LYS A 84 15.98 9.81 -9.14
C LYS A 84 16.79 9.42 -7.90
N ASN A 85 17.45 8.27 -7.91
CA ASN A 85 18.29 7.79 -6.81
C ASN A 85 19.75 8.29 -6.91
N GLY A 86 20.09 9.15 -7.89
CA GLY A 86 21.44 9.69 -8.07
C GLY A 86 22.49 8.66 -8.51
N ARG A 87 22.09 7.53 -9.10
CA ARG A 87 23.01 6.49 -9.58
C ARG A 87 23.31 6.64 -11.08
N THR A 88 24.59 6.59 -11.43
CA THR A 88 25.05 6.65 -12.82
C THR A 88 24.77 5.35 -13.56
N ARG A 89 24.53 5.42 -14.88
CA ARG A 89 24.27 4.26 -15.75
C ARG A 89 25.33 3.16 -15.61
N ASP A 90 26.60 3.55 -15.51
CA ASP A 90 27.74 2.63 -15.45
C ASP A 90 27.70 1.71 -14.22
N GLN A 91 27.05 2.14 -13.13
CA GLN A 91 26.99 1.38 -11.88
C GLN A 91 25.98 0.23 -11.93
N TRP A 92 24.86 0.40 -12.64
CA TRP A 92 23.76 -0.59 -12.64
C TRP A 92 23.62 -1.36 -13.96
N HIS A 93 24.02 -0.76 -15.09
CA HIS A 93 23.95 -1.37 -16.41
C HIS A 93 24.66 -2.74 -16.54
N PRO A 94 25.86 -2.98 -15.97
CA PRO A 94 26.49 -4.31 -16.07
C PRO A 94 25.69 -5.41 -15.35
N TYR A 95 25.00 -5.07 -14.25
CA TYR A 95 24.10 -6.02 -13.56
C TYR A 95 22.87 -6.34 -14.39
N TYR A 96 22.30 -5.34 -15.07
CA TYR A 96 21.16 -5.51 -15.97
C TYR A 96 21.49 -6.46 -17.14
N ILE A 97 22.62 -6.26 -17.82
CA ILE A 97 23.05 -7.12 -18.93
C ILE A 97 23.30 -8.55 -18.47
N LYS A 98 23.95 -8.73 -17.31
CA LYS A 98 24.18 -10.06 -16.71
C LYS A 98 22.87 -10.79 -16.39
N LEU A 99 21.81 -10.05 -16.02
CA LEU A 99 20.49 -10.61 -15.71
C LEU A 99 19.74 -11.08 -16.98
N ILE A 100 20.03 -10.48 -18.14
CA ILE A 100 19.39 -10.81 -19.42
C ILE A 100 20.14 -11.91 -20.17
N GLN A 101 21.47 -11.86 -20.19
CA GLN A 101 22.31 -12.79 -20.97
C GLN A 101 22.30 -14.22 -20.44
N ASP A 102 21.95 -14.40 -19.16
CA ASP A 102 22.00 -15.71 -18.52
C ASP A 102 20.56 -16.17 -18.21
N PRO A 103 19.86 -16.79 -19.19
CA PRO A 103 18.49 -17.27 -19.02
C PRO A 103 18.39 -18.31 -17.91
N ASP A 104 19.49 -19.00 -17.63
CA ASP A 104 19.64 -19.97 -16.56
C ASP A 104 19.72 -19.30 -15.18
N ILE A 105 20.42 -18.16 -15.04
CA ILE A 105 20.37 -17.36 -13.81
C ILE A 105 18.99 -16.75 -13.63
N ALA A 106 18.37 -16.21 -14.68
CA ALA A 106 17.01 -15.66 -14.59
C ALA A 106 16.00 -16.73 -14.16
N ALA A 107 16.03 -17.92 -14.79
CA ALA A 107 15.18 -19.05 -14.43
C ALA A 107 15.49 -19.59 -13.03
N ARG A 108 16.78 -19.65 -12.63
CA ARG A 108 17.18 -20.06 -11.27
C ARG A 108 16.80 -19.02 -10.23
N GLN A 109 16.87 -17.72 -10.51
CA GLN A 109 16.44 -16.67 -9.59
C GLN A 109 14.92 -16.65 -9.45
N VAL A 110 14.16 -16.85 -10.54
CA VAL A 110 12.71 -17.01 -10.45
C VAL A 110 12.36 -18.28 -9.67
N LYS A 111 13.00 -19.42 -9.95
CA LYS A 111 12.80 -20.67 -9.19
C LYS A 111 13.25 -20.55 -7.74
N HIS A 112 14.37 -19.90 -7.44
CA HIS A 112 14.84 -19.66 -6.08
C HIS A 112 13.90 -18.69 -5.36
N ALA A 113 13.50 -17.58 -5.98
CA ALA A 113 12.52 -16.67 -5.42
C ALA A 113 11.20 -17.40 -5.12
N ALA A 114 10.72 -18.23 -6.03
CA ALA A 114 9.52 -19.04 -5.84
C ALA A 114 9.69 -20.09 -4.72
N ARG A 115 10.83 -20.78 -4.67
CA ARG A 115 11.14 -21.79 -3.64
C ARG A 115 11.32 -21.16 -2.28
N THR A 116 12.08 -20.08 -2.18
CA THR A 116 12.28 -19.30 -0.95
C THR A 116 10.98 -18.65 -0.50
N THR A 117 10.13 -18.19 -1.42
CA THR A 117 8.78 -17.71 -1.10
C THR A 117 7.92 -18.85 -0.56
N LYS A 118 7.93 -20.02 -1.21
CA LYS A 118 7.18 -21.20 -0.77
C LYS A 118 7.66 -21.72 0.59
N GLU A 119 8.97 -21.79 0.82
CA GLU A 119 9.57 -22.20 2.10
C GLU A 119 9.30 -21.18 3.21
N LYS A 120 9.44 -19.87 2.93
CA LYS A 120 9.05 -18.81 3.86
C LYS A 120 7.54 -18.87 4.14
N PHE A 121 6.73 -19.07 3.11
CA PHE A 121 5.28 -19.21 3.23
C PHE A 121 4.92 -20.41 4.11
N LEU A 122 5.35 -21.63 3.79
CA LEU A 122 5.08 -22.81 4.62
C LEU A 122 5.58 -22.65 6.07
N ARG A 123 6.71 -21.95 6.27
CA ARG A 123 7.23 -21.66 7.62
C ARG A 123 6.39 -20.65 8.39
N HIS A 124 5.79 -19.67 7.72
CA HIS A 124 5.01 -18.59 8.36
C HIS A 124 3.50 -18.85 8.33
N VAL A 125 2.99 -19.77 7.50
CA VAL A 125 1.59 -20.20 7.45
C VAL A 125 1.00 -20.54 8.82
N PRO A 126 1.65 -21.33 9.69
CA PRO A 126 1.09 -21.63 11.01
C PRO A 126 1.01 -20.40 11.94
N LEU A 127 1.73 -19.32 11.64
CA LEU A 127 1.66 -18.03 12.35
C LEU A 127 0.68 -17.06 11.68
N LEU A 128 0.53 -17.14 10.36
CA LEU A 128 -0.37 -16.30 9.56
C LEU A 128 -1.84 -16.67 9.78
N ILE A 129 -2.16 -17.95 9.96
CA ILE A 129 -3.54 -18.40 10.22
C ILE A 129 -4.11 -17.78 11.51
N PRO A 130 -3.46 -17.88 12.69
CA PRO A 130 -3.96 -17.23 13.90
C PRO A 130 -3.90 -15.71 13.80
N CYS A 131 -2.87 -15.13 13.17
CA CYS A 131 -2.81 -13.67 12.94
C CYS A 131 -3.97 -13.17 12.06
N GLY A 132 -4.32 -13.92 11.00
CA GLY A 132 -5.46 -13.64 10.13
C GLY A 132 -6.80 -13.79 10.84
N LEU A 133 -6.97 -14.82 11.68
CA LEU A 133 -8.15 -14.97 12.53
C LEU A 133 -8.28 -13.81 13.54
N ILE A 134 -7.18 -13.42 14.17
CA ILE A 134 -7.15 -12.25 15.08
C ILE A 134 -7.55 -10.98 14.31
N GLY A 135 -6.98 -10.75 13.13
CA GLY A 135 -7.34 -9.61 12.28
C GLY A 135 -8.81 -9.62 11.85
N PHE A 136 -9.34 -10.80 11.49
CA PHE A 136 -10.74 -10.96 11.12
C PHE A 136 -11.69 -10.69 12.30
N VAL A 137 -11.39 -11.24 13.48
CA VAL A 137 -12.18 -10.99 14.70
C VAL A 137 -12.08 -9.52 15.11
N ALA A 138 -10.89 -8.91 15.03
CA ALA A 138 -10.70 -7.48 15.28
C ALA A 138 -11.53 -6.63 14.32
N MET A 139 -11.60 -6.98 13.03
CA MET A 139 -12.44 -6.29 12.05
C MET A 139 -13.93 -6.41 12.38
N LEU A 140 -14.42 -7.59 12.78
CA LEU A 140 -15.82 -7.77 13.20
C LEU A 140 -16.13 -6.95 14.46
N LEU A 141 -15.20 -6.91 15.41
CA LEU A 141 -15.32 -6.07 16.61
C LEU A 141 -15.36 -4.59 16.24
N TYR A 142 -14.48 -4.13 15.34
CA TYR A 142 -14.44 -2.76 14.85
C TYR A 142 -15.76 -2.35 14.19
N VAL A 143 -16.31 -3.19 13.32
CA VAL A 143 -17.60 -2.96 12.66
C VAL A 143 -18.72 -2.91 13.72
N LYS A 144 -18.75 -3.84 14.68
CA LYS A 144 -19.76 -3.86 15.74
C LYS A 144 -19.70 -2.62 16.63
N ILE A 145 -18.49 -2.18 17.00
CA ILE A 145 -18.27 -0.95 17.77
C ILE A 145 -18.75 0.25 16.96
N SER A 146 -18.36 0.35 15.69
CA SER A 146 -18.75 1.46 14.80
C SER A 146 -20.25 1.56 14.60
N TYR A 147 -20.94 0.45 14.33
CA TYR A 147 -22.40 0.43 14.23
C TYR A 147 -23.07 0.72 15.58
N GLY A 148 -22.53 0.21 16.69
CA GLY A 148 -23.01 0.49 18.04
C GLY A 148 -22.91 1.97 18.40
N LEU A 149 -21.76 2.61 18.11
CA LEU A 149 -21.55 4.05 18.28
C LEU A 149 -22.46 4.89 17.38
N SER A 150 -22.75 4.42 16.17
CA SER A 150 -23.68 5.09 15.26
C SER A 150 -25.14 4.98 15.72
N ALA A 151 -25.50 3.87 16.38
CA ALA A 151 -26.83 3.68 16.96
C ALA A 151 -27.07 4.50 18.25
N MET A 152 -26.01 4.93 18.94
CA MET A 152 -26.08 5.83 20.11
C MET A 152 -26.28 7.30 19.68
N ASN A 153 -27.34 7.58 18.92
CA ASN A 153 -27.63 8.91 18.38
C ASN A 153 -28.00 9.94 19.47
N ASP A 154 -28.30 9.50 20.68
CA ASP A 154 -28.77 10.35 21.79
C ASP A 154 -27.64 11.04 22.57
N ALA A 155 -26.39 10.56 22.47
CA ALA A 155 -25.26 11.08 23.27
C ALA A 155 -24.25 11.89 22.45
N VAL A 156 -23.88 11.43 21.25
CA VAL A 156 -22.86 12.06 20.39
C VAL A 156 -23.25 11.85 18.94
N SER A 157 -23.19 12.91 18.12
CA SER A 157 -23.48 12.78 16.68
C SER A 157 -22.49 11.83 16.01
N PRO A 158 -22.92 10.98 15.05
CA PRO A 158 -22.09 9.93 14.45
C PRO A 158 -20.79 10.44 13.81
N TYR A 159 -20.77 11.67 13.31
CA TYR A 159 -19.59 12.31 12.70
C TYR A 159 -18.42 12.48 13.69
N TRP A 160 -18.71 12.89 14.94
CA TRP A 160 -17.68 13.10 15.96
C TRP A 160 -17.05 11.77 16.39
N ASN A 161 -17.85 10.70 16.45
CA ASN A 161 -17.35 9.36 16.77
C ASN A 161 -16.33 8.87 15.73
N THR A 162 -16.61 9.10 14.44
CA THR A 162 -15.67 8.74 13.37
C THR A 162 -14.40 9.58 13.40
N ILE A 163 -14.49 10.89 13.69
CA ILE A 163 -13.30 11.75 13.80
C ILE A 163 -12.40 11.34 14.97
N ILE A 164 -12.99 11.00 16.13
CA ILE A 164 -12.22 10.53 17.29
C ILE A 164 -11.54 9.19 16.99
N GLY A 165 -12.24 8.27 16.31
CA GLY A 165 -11.67 7.00 15.85
C GLY A 165 -10.46 7.22 14.94
N ALA A 166 -10.62 8.02 13.89
CA ALA A 166 -9.54 8.36 12.97
C ALA A 166 -8.35 9.03 13.68
N ALA A 167 -8.60 9.92 14.66
CA ALA A 167 -7.52 10.53 15.44
C ALA A 167 -6.71 9.50 16.25
N VAL A 168 -7.38 8.54 16.89
CA VAL A 168 -6.73 7.46 17.64
C VAL A 168 -5.89 6.57 16.71
N GLU A 169 -6.41 6.25 15.54
CA GLU A 169 -5.70 5.44 14.54
C GLU A 169 -4.44 6.16 14.01
N ALA A 170 -4.54 7.46 13.70
CA ALA A 170 -3.41 8.26 13.23
C ALA A 170 -2.28 8.29 14.28
N ILE A 171 -2.64 8.44 15.56
CA ILE A 171 -1.67 8.37 16.67
C ILE A 171 -1.02 6.99 16.73
N GLY A 172 -1.81 5.91 16.61
CA GLY A 172 -1.31 4.54 16.60
C GLY A 172 -0.27 4.29 15.50
N TYR A 173 -0.57 4.73 14.27
CA TYR A 173 0.34 4.56 13.14
C TYR A 173 1.59 5.45 13.22
N SER A 174 1.45 6.68 13.75
CA SER A 174 2.59 7.59 13.91
C SER A 174 3.66 7.04 14.86
N LYS A 175 3.26 6.37 15.96
CA LYS A 175 4.20 5.75 16.90
C LYS A 175 4.98 4.60 16.26
N PHE A 176 4.35 3.87 15.35
CA PHE A 176 5.00 2.79 14.60
C PHE A 176 6.01 3.30 13.56
N VAL A 177 5.83 4.51 13.03
CA VAL A 177 6.82 5.13 12.13
C VAL A 177 8.07 5.59 12.88
N VAL A 178 7.93 6.10 14.11
CA VAL A 178 9.06 6.63 14.91
C VAL A 178 9.93 5.51 15.52
N SER A 179 9.39 4.29 15.66
CA SER A 179 10.13 3.14 16.21
C SER A 179 10.85 2.25 15.18
N CYS A 180 10.81 2.60 13.89
CA CYS A 180 11.55 1.93 12.81
C CYS A 180 12.73 2.79 12.35
#